data_AF-A0AAU9CQA5-F1
#
_entry.id   AF-A0AAU9CQA5-F1
#
_cell.length_a   1.000
_cell.length_b   1.000
_cell.length_c   1.000
_cell.angle_alpha   90.00
_cell.angle_beta   90.00
_cell.angle_gamma   90.00
#
_symmetry.space_group_name_H-M   'P 1'
#
loop_
_entity.id
_entity.type
_entity.pdbx_description
1 polymer ?
#
loop_
_entity_poly.entity_id
_entity_poly.type
_entity_poly.pdbx_seq_one_letter_code
_entity_poly.pdbx_strand_id
1 'polypeptide(L)' 'MNRDSVCPLCGGDKTPGYTTITIDLASGVIVVRKVPAQVCQQCGESWIGQETARHLEKLIQEARKKAPEIEVLNWPDAA' A
#
# COMPACT_ATOMS: atom_id res chain seq x y z
N MET A 1 -16.62 13.14 16.72
CA MET A 1 -15.29 12.98 16.11
C MET A 1 -15.22 11.57 15.56
N ASN A 2 -15.06 11.42 14.24
CA ASN A 2 -14.97 10.10 13.62
C ASN A 2 -13.58 9.53 13.91
N ARG A 3 -13.49 8.40 14.62
CA ARG A 3 -12.18 7.85 15.04
C ARG A 3 -11.35 7.35 13.85
N ASP A 4 -11.99 7.09 12.72
CA ASP A 4 -11.36 6.52 11.54
C ASP A 4 -10.44 7.49 10.81
N SER A 5 -10.64 8.80 10.94
CA SER A 5 -9.79 9.84 10.32
C SER A 5 -8.56 10.20 11.15
N VAL A 6 -8.46 9.74 12.40
CA VAL A 6 -7.34 10.08 13.30
C VAL A 6 -6.27 8.99 13.27
N CYS A 7 -5.01 9.39 13.11
CA CYS A 7 -3.87 8.50 13.14
C CYS A 7 -3.67 7.93 14.55
N PRO A 8 -3.76 6.61 14.76
CA PRO A 8 -3.62 6.03 16.09
C PRO A 8 -2.19 6.08 16.64
N LEU A 9 -1.19 6.37 15.79
CA LEU A 9 0.22 6.43 16.20
C LEU A 9 0.62 7.80 16.77
N CYS A 10 0.07 8.89 16.22
CA CYS A 10 0.49 10.25 16.59
C CYS A 10 -0.65 11.21 16.90
N GLY A 11 -1.92 10.83 16.66
CA GLY A 11 -3.09 11.69 16.87
C GLY A 11 -3.40 12.67 15.74
N GLY A 12 -2.59 12.70 14.66
CA GLY A 12 -2.81 13.57 13.51
C GLY A 12 -3.91 13.12 12.56
N ASP A 13 -4.37 14.01 11.67
CA ASP A 13 -5.38 13.67 10.66
C ASP A 13 -4.80 12.84 9.52
N LYS A 14 -5.58 11.86 9.08
CA LYS A 14 -5.33 11.05 7.89
C LYS A 14 -6.15 11.59 6.73
N THR A 15 -5.51 11.72 5.58
CA THR A 15 -6.15 12.17 4.33
C THR A 15 -5.97 11.13 3.22
N PRO A 16 -6.91 11.03 2.27
CA PRO A 16 -6.72 10.20 1.09
C PRO A 16 -5.41 10.54 0.35
N GLY A 17 -4.70 9.52 -0.10
CA GLY A 17 -3.43 9.65 -0.81
C GLY A 17 -2.96 8.32 -1.37
N TYR A 18 -1.67 8.24 -1.66
CA TYR A 18 -1.05 7.04 -2.20
C TYR A 18 0.19 6.66 -1.41
N THR A 19 0.46 5.37 -1.34
CA THR A 19 1.68 4.82 -0.74
C THR A 19 2.37 3.85 -1.69
N THR A 20 3.57 3.42 -1.33
CA THR A 20 4.30 2.36 -2.01
C THR A 20 4.43 1.19 -1.06
N ILE A 21 3.99 0.01 -1.50
CA ILE A 21 4.13 -1.22 -0.73
C ILE A 21 5.27 -2.03 -1.32
N THR A 22 6.22 -2.41 -0.46
CA THR A 22 7.34 -3.26 -0.81
C THR A 22 7.15 -4.61 -0.14
N ILE A 23 7.27 -5.68 -0.90
CA ILE A 23 7.14 -7.06 -0.43
C ILE A 23 8.46 -7.77 -0.70
N ASP A 24 9.09 -8.21 0.38
CA ASP A 24 10.24 -9.09 0.33
C ASP A 24 9.76 -10.55 0.22
N LEU A 25 10.20 -11.25 -0.82
CA LEU A 25 9.88 -12.65 -1.09
C LEU A 25 10.96 -13.62 -0.58
N ALA A 26 12.02 -13.12 0.07
CA ALA A 26 13.32 -13.75 0.31
C ALA A 26 14.10 -14.10 -0.98
N SER A 27 13.40 -14.54 -2.04
CA SER A 27 13.97 -14.82 -3.36
C SER A 27 14.07 -13.58 -4.26
N GLY A 28 13.50 -12.45 -3.85
CA GLY A 28 13.40 -11.23 -4.63
C GLY A 28 12.45 -10.21 -4.00
N VAL A 29 12.25 -9.08 -4.66
CA VAL A 29 11.44 -7.96 -4.14
C VAL A 29 10.39 -7.53 -5.15
N ILE A 30 9.15 -7.36 -4.67
CA ILE A 30 8.06 -6.76 -5.45
C ILE A 30 7.73 -5.38 -4.85
N VAL A 31 7.74 -4.35 -5.67
CA VAL A 31 7.37 -2.98 -5.30
C VAL A 31 6.09 -2.60 -6.04
N VAL A 32 5.03 -2.29 -5.30
CA VAL A 32 3.77 -1.79 -5.86
C VAL A 32 3.62 -0.31 -5.50
N ARG A 33 3.68 0.56 -6.51
CA ARG A 33 3.56 2.02 -6.35
C ARG A 33 2.14 2.50 -6.55
N LYS A 34 1.86 3.70 -6.04
CA LYS A 34 0.57 4.39 -6.17
C LYS A 34 -0.61 3.60 -5.59
N VAL A 35 -0.37 2.86 -4.50
CA VAL A 35 -1.43 2.10 -3.82
C VAL A 35 -2.32 3.08 -3.05
N PRO A 36 -3.65 3.13 -3.29
CA PRO A 36 -4.56 4.01 -2.55
C PRO A 36 -4.50 3.77 -1.05
N ALA A 37 -4.36 4.83 -0.26
CA ALA A 37 -4.26 4.74 1.20
C ALA A 37 -4.83 6.00 1.88
N GLN A 38 -5.05 5.92 3.18
CA GLN A 38 -5.16 7.09 4.05
C GLN A 38 -3.79 7.39 4.64
N VAL A 39 -3.24 8.56 4.38
CA VAL A 39 -1.89 8.96 4.80
C VAL A 39 -2.01 10.02 5.89
N CYS A 40 -1.32 9.81 7.02
CA CYS A 40 -1.25 10.81 8.08
C CYS A 40 -0.42 12.02 7.62
N GLN A 41 -0.99 13.22 7.72
CA GLN A 41 -0.30 14.44 7.31
C GLN A 41 0.86 14.85 8.24
N GLN A 42 0.93 14.26 9.43
CA GLN A 42 1.97 14.59 10.43
C GLN A 42 3.13 13.58 10.43
N CYS A 43 2.85 12.28 10.55
CA CYS A 43 3.90 11.26 10.63
C CYS A 43 4.16 10.51 9.33
N GLY A 44 3.31 10.69 8.30
CA GLY A 44 3.44 9.99 7.02
C GLY A 44 2.96 8.53 7.03
N GLU A 45 2.48 8.01 8.16
CA GLU A 45 1.98 6.63 8.24
C GLU A 45 0.81 6.41 7.27
N SER A 46 0.82 5.27 6.58
CA SER A 46 -0.15 4.95 5.54
C SER A 46 -1.03 3.77 5.93
N TRP A 47 -2.33 3.90 5.71
CA TRP A 47 -3.34 2.92 6.08
C TRP A 47 -4.10 2.49 4.83
N ILE A 48 -4.02 1.21 4.49
CA ILE A 48 -4.77 0.63 3.36
C ILE A 48 -6.08 0.02 3.84
N GLY A 49 -7.14 0.20 3.06
CA GLY A 49 -8.45 -0.39 3.35
C GLY A 49 -8.49 -1.89 3.01
N GLN A 50 -9.53 -2.57 3.50
CA GLN A 50 -9.71 -4.00 3.26
C GLN A 50 -9.79 -4.36 1.76
N GLU A 51 -10.48 -3.54 0.96
CA GLU A 51 -10.62 -3.77 -0.48
C GLU A 51 -9.28 -3.60 -1.20
N THR A 52 -8.53 -2.54 -0.87
CA THR A 52 -7.18 -2.32 -1.38
C THR A 52 -6.25 -3.46 -1.02
N ALA A 53 -6.28 -3.95 0.22
CA ALA A 53 -5.47 -5.09 0.66
C ALA A 53 -5.77 -6.35 -0.16
N ARG A 54 -7.05 -6.69 -0.37
CA ARG A 54 -7.45 -7.86 -1.18
C ARG A 54 -6.99 -7.77 -2.63
N HIS A 55 -7.06 -6.59 -3.23
CA HIS A 55 -6.60 -6.40 -4.62
C HIS A 55 -5.07 -6.42 -4.69
N LEU A 56 -4.39 -5.80 -3.73
CA LEU A 56 -2.93 -5.85 -3.60
C LEU A 56 -2.41 -7.30 -3.50
N GLU A 57 -3.06 -8.13 -2.69
CA GLU A 57 -2.73 -9.55 -2.57
C GLU A 57 -2.82 -10.27 -3.91
N LYS A 58 -3.89 -10.06 -4.69
CA LYS A 58 -4.02 -10.67 -6.03
C LYS A 58 -2.89 -10.24 -6.97
N LEU A 59 -2.56 -8.96 -7.00
CA LEU A 59 -1.47 -8.42 -7.83
C LEU A 59 -0.12 -9.07 -7.45
N ILE A 60 0.15 -9.19 -6.15
CA ILE A 60 1.36 -9.83 -5.64
C ILE A 60 1.40 -11.31 -6.02
N GLN A 61 0.29 -12.04 -5.90
CA GLN A 61 0.25 -13.46 -6.25
C GLN A 61 0.54 -13.70 -7.74
N GLU A 62 0.01 -12.87 -8.63
CA GLU A 62 0.32 -12.98 -10.07
C GLU A 62 1.78 -12.63 -10.38
N ALA A 63 2.32 -11.59 -9.73
CA ALA A 63 3.72 -11.19 -9.87
C ALA A 63 4.69 -12.28 -9.36
N ARG A 64 4.38 -12.88 -8.20
CA ARG A 64 5.17 -13.97 -7.60
C ARG A 64 5.35 -15.17 -8.54
N LYS A 65 4.38 -15.48 -9.40
CA LYS A 65 4.47 -16.60 -10.36
C LYS A 65 5.63 -16.47 -11.35
N LYS A 66 6.14 -15.25 -11.57
CA LYS A 66 7.27 -14.98 -12.47
C LYS A 66 8.63 -15.20 -11.79
N ALA A 67 8.64 -15.47 -10.48
CA ALA A 67 9.84 -15.57 -9.64
C ALA A 67 10.85 -14.41 -9.89
N PRO A 68 10.41 -13.14 -9.79
CA PRO A 68 11.28 -12.01 -10.08
C PRO A 68 12.34 -11.84 -8.98
N GLU A 69 13.56 -11.48 -9.36
CA GLU A 69 14.55 -10.93 -8.42
C GLU A 69 14.12 -9.51 -7.99
N ILE A 70 13.65 -8.69 -8.95
CA ILE A 70 13.05 -7.37 -8.69
C ILE A 70 11.89 -7.16 -9.67
N GLU A 71 10.70 -6.81 -9.18
CA GLU A 71 9.54 -6.40 -10.01
C GLU A 71 8.91 -5.12 -9.45
N VAL A 72 8.68 -4.13 -10.33
CA VAL A 72 8.04 -2.86 -9.97
C VAL A 72 6.72 -2.73 -10.74
N LEU A 73 5.62 -2.67 -10.00
CA LEU A 73 4.26 -2.52 -10.51
C LEU A 73 3.71 -1.15 -10.11
N ASN A 74 2.79 -0.63 -10.91
CA ASN A 74 1.90 0.45 -10.49
C ASN A 74 0.53 -0.12 -10.18
N TRP A 75 -0.17 0.49 -9.24
CA TRP A 75 -1.57 0.16 -8.98
C TRP A 75 -2.41 0.33 -10.26
N PRO A 76 -3.25 -0.64 -10.63
CA PRO A 76 -3.97 -0.65 -11.90
C PRO A 76 -5.01 0.49 -12.02
N ASP A 77 -5.59 0.96 -10.92
CA ASP A 77 -6.53 2.09 -10.90
C ASP A 77 -5.86 3.46 -10.70
N ALA A 78 -4.54 3.58 -10.92
CA ALA A 78 -3.81 4.84 -10.81
C ALA A 78 -3.85 5.69 -12.10
N ALA A 79 -4.93 5.55 -12.89
CA ALA A 79 -5.20 6.30 -14.11
C ALA A 79 -6.35 7.29 -13.90
#